data_AF-A0A1W4XVG7-F1
#
_entry.id   AF-A0A1W4XVG7-F1
#
_cell.length_a   1.000
_cell.length_b   1.000
_cell.length_c   1.000
_cell.angle_alpha   90.00
_cell.angle_beta   90.00
_cell.angle_gamma   90.00
#
_symmetry.space_group_name_H-M   'P 1'
#
loop_
_entity.id
_entity.type
_entity.pdbx_description
1 polymer ?
#
loop_
_entity_poly.entity_id
_entity_poly.type
_entity_poly.pdbx_seq_one_letter_code
_entity_poly.pdbx_strand_id
1 'polypeptide(L)'
;MKEEVLAAVMFLIRFIEKSETFPRNQIENFKTHLTALLMKRFEKHWFPELPARGQGYRCIRVNGLTPVDQSLEQAASKCGLSYNDLSLPTELTVWVDPSEVCYR
;
A
#
# COMPACT_ATOMS: atom_id res chain seq x y z
N MET A 1 -6.97 10.72 6.95
CA MET A 1 -5.73 10.03 6.55
C MET A 1 -5.62 8.63 7.13
N LYS A 2 -5.66 8.45 8.47
CA LYS A 2 -5.41 7.14 9.09
C LYS A 2 -6.40 6.07 8.61
N GLU A 3 -7.69 6.42 8.52
CA GLU A 3 -8.74 5.49 8.10
C GLU A 3 -8.57 5.08 6.63
N GLU A 4 -8.25 6.03 5.76
CA GLU A 4 -8.05 5.83 4.33
C GLU A 4 -6.79 4.99 4.06
N VAL A 5 -5.70 5.27 4.77
CA VAL A 5 -4.48 4.45 4.72
C VAL A 5 -4.78 3.03 5.20
N LEU A 6 -5.48 2.86 6.31
CA LEU A 6 -5.85 1.52 6.80
C LEU A 6 -6.75 0.78 5.82
N ALA A 7 -7.72 1.46 5.20
CA ALA A 7 -8.58 0.86 4.18
C ALA A 7 -7.78 0.37 2.98
N ALA A 8 -6.84 1.18 2.48
CA ALA A 8 -5.94 0.80 1.38
C ALA A 8 -5.02 -0.37 1.74
N VAL A 9 -4.42 -0.35 2.94
CA VAL A 9 -3.56 -1.42 3.44
C VAL A 9 -4.34 -2.73 3.57
N MET A 10 -5.53 -2.69 4.16
CA MET A 10 -6.39 -3.87 4.29
C MET A 10 -6.85 -4.40 2.94
N PHE A 11 -7.11 -3.53 1.96
CA PHE A 11 -7.43 -3.93 0.60
C PHE A 11 -6.27 -4.69 -0.05
N LEU A 12 -5.03 -4.21 0.09
CA LEU A 12 -3.83 -4.89 -0.42
C LEU A 12 -3.58 -6.25 0.28
N ILE A 13 -3.78 -6.31 1.60
CA ILE A 13 -3.62 -7.55 2.38
C ILE A 13 -4.55 -8.65 1.90
N ARG A 14 -5.76 -8.34 1.42
CA ARG A 14 -6.68 -9.35 0.88
C ARG A 14 -6.15 -10.07 -0.36
N PHE A 15 -5.19 -9.49 -1.09
CA PHE A 15 -4.48 -10.21 -2.16
C PHE A 15 -3.39 -11.10 -1.59
N ILE A 16 -2.64 -10.59 -0.62
CA ILE A 16 -1.54 -11.30 0.03
C ILE A 16 -2.05 -12.53 0.79
N GLU A 17 -3.16 -12.42 1.52
CA GLU A 17 -3.80 -13.51 2.27
C GLU A 17 -4.28 -14.67 1.40
N LYS A 18 -4.53 -14.41 0.10
CA LYS A 18 -4.88 -15.47 -0.86
C LYS A 18 -3.66 -16.26 -1.32
N SER A 19 -2.45 -15.76 -1.06
CA SER A 19 -1.21 -16.45 -1.39
C SER A 19 -0.84 -17.44 -0.27
N GLU A 20 -0.56 -18.68 -0.63
CA GLU A 20 -0.13 -19.72 0.33
C GLU A 20 1.28 -19.46 0.90
N THR A 21 1.98 -18.44 0.40
CA THR A 21 3.37 -18.11 0.77
C THR A 21 3.50 -17.25 2.02
N PHE A 22 2.41 -16.72 2.59
CA PHE A 22 2.46 -15.68 3.62
C PHE A 22 1.98 -16.14 5.01
N PRO A 23 2.89 -16.46 5.94
CA PRO A 23 2.55 -16.77 7.33
C PRO A 23 1.76 -15.63 8.00
N ARG A 24 0.72 -15.97 8.77
CA ARG A 24 -0.16 -14.97 9.43
C ARG A 24 0.58 -13.94 10.30
N ASN A 25 1.63 -14.36 11.01
CA ASN A 25 2.45 -13.45 11.82
C ASN A 25 3.22 -12.43 10.97
N GLN A 26 3.62 -12.79 9.75
CA GLN A 26 4.25 -11.86 8.82
C GLN A 26 3.24 -10.88 8.22
N ILE A 27 1.98 -11.28 8.03
CA ILE A 27 0.91 -10.39 7.52
C ILE A 27 0.69 -9.21 8.48
N GLU A 28 0.58 -9.45 9.78
CA GLU A 28 0.38 -8.38 10.77
C GLU A 28 1.61 -7.45 10.86
N ASN A 29 2.81 -8.01 10.72
CA ASN A 29 4.02 -7.20 10.62
C ASN A 29 4.00 -6.34 9.35
N PHE A 30 3.67 -6.93 8.20
CA PHE A 30 3.60 -6.22 6.92
C PHE A 30 2.59 -5.07 6.98
N LYS A 31 1.39 -5.35 7.50
CA LYS A 31 0.33 -4.35 7.76
C LYS A 31 0.84 -3.17 8.57
N THR A 32 1.52 -3.45 9.68
CA THR A 32 2.04 -2.42 10.59
C THR A 32 3.10 -1.56 9.89
N HIS A 33 4.05 -2.19 9.20
CA HIS A 33 5.12 -1.48 8.49
C HIS A 33 4.58 -0.65 7.33
N LEU A 34 3.70 -1.22 6.49
CA LEU A 34 3.13 -0.51 5.34
C LEU A 34 2.29 0.68 5.79
N THR A 35 1.47 0.52 6.84
CA THR A 35 0.69 1.62 7.42
C THR A 35 1.61 2.76 7.87
N ALA A 36 2.69 2.45 8.61
CA ALA A 36 3.63 3.46 9.09
C ALA A 36 4.35 4.18 7.93
N LEU A 37 4.76 3.43 6.90
CA LEU A 37 5.41 3.98 5.71
C LEU A 37 4.50 4.92 4.94
N LEU A 38 3.24 4.53 4.69
CA LEU A 38 2.28 5.34 3.96
C LEU A 38 1.87 6.59 4.76
N MET A 39 1.65 6.47 6.07
CA MET A 39 1.38 7.62 6.94
C MET A 39 2.51 8.65 6.87
N LYS A 40 3.77 8.18 6.95
CA LYS A 40 4.95 9.04 6.83
C LYS A 40 5.09 9.64 5.42
N ARG A 41 4.85 8.84 4.37
CA ARG A 41 4.90 9.28 2.97
C ARG A 41 3.90 10.43 2.76
N PHE A 42 2.67 10.27 3.24
CA PHE A 42 1.55 11.17 2.94
C PHE A 42 1.48 12.42 3.82
N GLU A 43 2.17 12.45 4.96
CA GLU A 43 2.08 13.52 5.98
C GLU A 43 2.10 14.95 5.41
N LYS A 44 3.05 15.26 4.50
CA LYS A 44 3.18 16.61 3.89
C LYS A 44 2.43 16.77 2.56
N HIS A 45 1.71 15.75 2.16
CA HIS A 45 0.99 15.66 0.89
C HIS A 45 -0.47 15.31 1.13
N TRP A 46 -1.06 15.69 2.26
CA TRP A 46 -2.46 15.43 2.60
C TRP A 46 -3.22 16.75 2.73
N PHE A 47 -4.18 17.01 1.83
CA PHE A 47 -4.90 18.28 1.74
C PHE A 47 -6.42 18.04 1.74
N PRO A 48 -7.08 17.97 2.92
CA PRO A 48 -8.51 17.68 3.02
C PRO A 48 -9.41 18.63 2.22
N GLU A 49 -9.03 19.90 2.11
CA GLU A 49 -9.79 20.93 1.41
C GLU A 49 -9.66 20.83 -0.12
N LEU A 50 -8.63 20.14 -0.60
CA LEU A 50 -8.40 19.90 -2.03
C LEU A 50 -7.87 18.47 -2.23
N PRO A 51 -8.74 17.43 -2.12
CA PRO A 51 -8.31 16.03 -2.11
C PRO A 51 -7.46 15.65 -3.31
N ALA A 52 -7.77 16.16 -4.50
CA ALA A 52 -7.02 15.91 -5.73
C ALA A 52 -5.55 16.40 -5.69
N ARG A 53 -5.22 17.37 -4.84
CA ARG A 53 -3.84 17.88 -4.70
C ARG A 53 -2.96 16.80 -4.08
N GLY A 54 -1.90 16.42 -4.78
CA GLY A 54 -0.97 15.39 -4.31
C GLY A 54 -1.43 13.94 -4.52
N GLN A 55 -2.59 13.70 -5.15
CA GLN A 55 -3.11 12.34 -5.38
C GLN A 55 -2.11 11.44 -6.11
N GLY A 56 -1.41 11.97 -7.13
CA GLY A 56 -0.42 11.18 -7.88
C GLY A 56 0.78 10.76 -7.04
N TYR A 57 1.14 11.55 -6.03
CA TYR A 57 2.18 11.21 -5.08
C TYR A 57 1.70 10.19 -4.04
N ARG A 58 0.43 10.24 -3.64
CA ARG A 58 -0.17 9.27 -2.71
C ARG A 58 -0.59 7.96 -3.36
N CYS A 59 -0.73 7.95 -4.68
CA CYS A 59 -1.05 6.77 -5.47
C CYS A 59 -0.07 5.62 -5.18
N ILE A 60 -0.62 4.44 -4.92
CA ILE A 60 0.13 3.19 -4.81
C ILE A 60 -0.05 2.46 -6.14
N ARG A 61 1.04 2.32 -6.89
CA ARG A 61 1.02 1.68 -8.20
C ARG A 61 1.70 0.32 -8.13
N VAL A 62 0.94 -0.71 -8.49
CA VAL A 62 1.42 -2.06 -8.72
C VAL A 62 1.44 -2.27 -10.23
N ASN A 63 2.61 -2.58 -10.76
CA ASN A 63 2.82 -2.93 -12.15
C ASN A 63 3.78 -4.11 -12.21
N GLY A 64 3.60 -5.01 -13.18
CA GLY A 64 4.51 -6.13 -13.43
C GLY A 64 5.89 -5.72 -13.98
N LEU A 65 6.18 -4.41 -14.05
CA LEU A 65 7.41 -3.83 -14.58
C LEU A 65 8.06 -2.94 -13.54
N THR A 66 9.38 -2.86 -13.53
CA THR A 66 10.10 -1.94 -12.66
C THR A 66 9.96 -0.48 -13.14
N PRO A 67 9.95 0.51 -12.23
CA PRO A 67 10.04 0.38 -10.77
C PRO A 67 8.71 0.01 -10.11
N VAL A 68 8.79 -0.78 -9.02
CA VAL A 68 7.67 -1.11 -8.13
C VAL A 68 7.46 -0.01 -7.08
N ASP A 69 6.30 0.01 -6.41
CA ASP A 69 6.07 0.95 -5.30
C ASP A 69 7.03 0.68 -4.13
N GLN A 70 7.82 1.70 -3.77
CA GLN A 70 8.85 1.59 -2.73
C GLN A 70 8.27 1.32 -1.34
N SER A 71 7.06 1.78 -1.02
CA SER A 71 6.44 1.52 0.29
C SER A 71 6.09 0.03 0.43
N LEU A 72 5.63 -0.60 -0.65
CA LEU A 72 5.38 -2.06 -0.69
C LEU A 72 6.67 -2.87 -0.58
N GLU A 73 7.69 -2.51 -1.36
CA GLU A 73 9.00 -3.19 -1.35
C GLU A 73 9.67 -3.10 0.03
N GLN A 74 9.67 -1.91 0.65
CA GLN A 74 10.24 -1.72 1.98
C GLN A 74 9.46 -2.49 3.05
N ALA A 75 8.13 -2.50 2.99
CA ALA A 75 7.31 -3.26 3.94
C ALA A 75 7.56 -4.77 3.82
N ALA A 76 7.68 -5.30 2.60
CA ALA A 76 8.01 -6.70 2.34
C ALA A 76 9.40 -7.04 2.90
N SER A 77 10.42 -6.24 2.55
CA SER A 77 11.79 -6.43 3.00
C SER A 77 11.92 -6.45 4.52
N LYS A 78 11.21 -5.56 5.22
CA LYS A 78 11.16 -5.54 6.70
C LYS A 78 10.56 -6.79 7.32
N CYS A 79 9.76 -7.53 6.57
CA CYS A 79 9.16 -8.80 6.99
C CYS A 79 9.96 -10.03 6.52
N GLY A 80 11.15 -9.83 5.93
CA GLY A 80 11.99 -10.91 5.40
C GLY A 80 11.50 -11.46 4.05
N LEU A 81 10.75 -10.65 3.30
CA LEU A 81 10.10 -11.04 2.05
C LEU A 81 10.58 -10.16 0.88
N SER A 82 10.46 -10.69 -0.32
CA SER A 82 10.61 -9.91 -1.55
C SER A 82 9.27 -9.30 -1.97
N TYR A 83 9.31 -8.29 -2.85
CA TYR A 83 8.09 -7.73 -3.44
C TYR A 83 7.26 -8.79 -4.17
N ASN A 84 7.92 -9.74 -4.85
CA ASN A 84 7.24 -10.78 -5.62
C ASN A 84 6.45 -11.75 -4.74
N ASP A 85 6.83 -11.93 -3.48
CA ASP A 85 6.10 -12.78 -2.53
C ASP A 85 4.71 -12.22 -2.19
N LEU A 86 4.48 -10.91 -2.37
CA LEU A 86 3.20 -10.25 -2.13
C LEU A 86 2.09 -10.75 -3.07
N SER A 87 2.45 -11.38 -4.20
CA SER A 87 1.50 -11.99 -5.15
C SER A 87 0.37 -11.04 -5.58
N LEU A 88 0.68 -9.75 -5.70
CA LEU A 88 -0.28 -8.71 -6.10
C LEU A 88 -0.67 -8.85 -7.59
N PRO A 89 -1.82 -8.31 -8.01
CA PRO A 89 -2.20 -8.30 -9.43
C PRO A 89 -1.14 -7.66 -10.32
N THR A 90 -1.02 -8.12 -11.58
CA THR A 90 -0.05 -7.61 -12.55
C THR A 90 -0.16 -6.10 -12.77
N GLU A 91 -1.38 -5.56 -12.72
CA GLU A 91 -1.63 -4.13 -12.77
C GLU A 91 -2.73 -3.80 -11.78
N LEU A 92 -2.43 -2.90 -10.85
CA LEU A 92 -3.38 -2.37 -9.88
C LEU A 92 -2.94 -0.96 -9.51
N THR A 93 -3.89 -0.03 -9.51
CA THR A 93 -3.65 1.33 -9.05
C THR A 93 -4.59 1.64 -7.90
N VAL A 94 -4.06 2.08 -6.76
CA VAL A 94 -4.85 2.48 -5.59
C VAL A 94 -4.62 3.95 -5.30
N TRP A 95 -5.69 4.74 -5.28
CA TRP A 95 -5.67 6.13 -4.85
C TRP A 95 -6.13 6.22 -3.41
N VAL A 96 -5.37 6.94 -2.59
CA VAL A 96 -5.62 7.12 -1.16
C VAL A 96 -5.69 8.62 -0.91
N ASP A 97 -6.89 9.14 -0.92
CA ASP A 97 -7.18 10.56 -0.91
C ASP A 97 -8.06 10.92 0.31
N PRO A 98 -8.08 12.19 0.75
CA PRO A 98 -8.99 12.61 1.80
C PRO A 98 -10.43 12.21 1.48
N SER A 99 -11.05 11.48 2.42
CA SER A 99 -12.44 10.99 2.33
C SER A 99 -12.72 9.95 1.24
N GLU A 100 -11.73 9.49 0.47
CA GLU A 100 -11.94 8.50 -0.59
C GLU A 100 -10.75 7.56 -0.77
N VAL A 101 -11.04 6.26 -0.89
CA VAL A 101 -10.08 5.25 -1.35
C VAL A 101 -10.70 4.51 -2.50
N CYS A 102 -10.08 4.57 -3.67
CA CYS A 102 -10.54 3.92 -4.87
C CYS A 102 -9.40 3.18 -5.58
N TYR A 103 -9.75 2.29 -6.50
CA TYR A 103 -8.76 1.50 -7.23
C TYR A 103 -9.23 1.21 -8.66
N ARG A 104 -8.26 0.85 -9.51
CA ARG A 104 -8.47 0.36 -10.88
C ARG A 104 -7.56 -0.82 -11.15
#